data_AF-A0A364K520-F1
#
_entry.id   AF-A0A364K520-F1
#
_cell.length_a   1.000
_cell.length_b   1.000
_cell.length_c   1.000
_cell.angle_alpha   90.00
_cell.angle_beta   90.00
_cell.angle_gamma   90.00
#
_symmetry.space_group_name_H-M   'P 1'
#
loop_
_entity.id
_entity.type
_entity.pdbx_description
1 polymer ?
#
loop_
_entity_poly.entity_id
_entity_poly.type
_entity_poly.pdbx_seq_one_letter_code
_entity_poly.pdbx_strand_id
1 'polypeptide(L)'
;MVRRTDERFRYSCSIWNAGGGERIETFYYASSSKSKRLAECIHSEVIGGTSQKNRGLKDGSHLWVIRKTVMPAVLIEFGFMDDSQLRESRLMIDQKF
;
A
#
# COMPACT_ATOMS: atom_id res chain seq x y z
N MET A 1 -33.66 -9.52 -10.74
CA MET A 1 -32.80 -8.73 -9.83
C MET A 1 -31.34 -9.01 -10.18
N VAL A 2 -30.76 -8.22 -11.09
CA VAL A 2 -29.37 -8.36 -11.52
C VAL A 2 -28.51 -7.54 -10.57
N ARG A 3 -27.81 -8.19 -9.63
CA ARG A 3 -26.73 -7.51 -8.90
C ARG A 3 -25.51 -7.51 -9.82
N ARG A 4 -25.27 -6.39 -10.52
CA ARG A 4 -23.96 -6.12 -11.13
C ARG A 4 -22.94 -6.09 -10.00
N THR A 5 -22.12 -7.12 -9.88
CA THR A 5 -20.88 -7.05 -9.09
C THR A 5 -19.87 -6.28 -9.92
N ASP A 6 -19.96 -4.95 -9.85
CA ASP A 6 -18.93 -4.07 -10.38
C ASP A 6 -17.57 -4.48 -9.76
N GLU A 7 -16.59 -4.82 -10.61
CA GLU A 7 -15.21 -5.15 -10.22
C GLU A 7 -14.43 -3.89 -9.82
N ARG A 8 -15.00 -3.07 -8.95
CA ARG A 8 -14.35 -1.86 -8.45
C ARG A 8 -13.39 -2.26 -7.35
N PHE A 9 -12.10 -2.21 -7.62
CA PHE A 9 -11.07 -2.30 -6.60
C PHE A 9 -10.79 -0.90 -6.05
N ARG A 10 -10.56 -0.78 -4.74
CA ARG A 10 -10.18 0.51 -4.13
C ARG A 10 -8.77 0.39 -3.57
N TYR A 11 -7.81 1.02 -4.21
CA TYR A 11 -6.49 1.21 -3.64
C TYR A 11 -6.43 2.60 -3.01
N SER A 12 -5.88 2.69 -1.80
CA SER A 12 -5.65 3.95 -1.11
C SER A 12 -4.18 4.01 -0.78
N CYS A 13 -3.43 4.92 -1.40
CA CYS A 13 -2.05 5.18 -1.04
C CYS A 13 -2.04 6.15 0.14
N SER A 14 -1.38 5.79 1.25
CA SER A 14 -1.21 6.69 2.39
C SER A 14 0.24 6.65 2.83
N ILE A 15 0.83 7.83 2.98
CA ILE A 15 2.26 7.98 3.29
C ILE A 15 2.34 8.42 4.75
N TRP A 16 2.28 7.46 5.67
CA TRP A 16 2.39 7.73 7.10
C TRP A 16 3.07 6.54 7.80
N ASN A 17 4.33 6.74 8.20
CA ASN A 17 4.94 5.96 9.26
C ASN A 17 5.64 6.93 10.22
N ALA A 18 5.59 6.66 11.52
CA ALA A 18 6.22 7.48 12.58
C ALA A 18 7.41 6.77 13.27
N GLY A 19 7.86 5.62 12.75
CA GLY A 19 8.82 4.73 13.39
C GLY A 19 10.26 4.69 12.84
N GLY A 20 10.70 5.64 12.01
CA GLY A 20 12.07 5.71 11.46
C GLY A 20 12.57 4.46 10.73
N GLY A 21 12.55 4.45 9.40
CA GLY A 21 13.42 3.55 8.63
C GLY A 21 12.95 3.25 7.21
N GLU A 22 13.89 2.92 6.34
CA GLU A 22 13.62 2.81 4.90
C GLU A 22 12.80 1.57 4.53
N ARG A 23 11.48 1.66 4.28
CA ARG A 23 10.60 0.47 4.24
C ARG A 23 9.30 0.67 3.44
N ILE A 24 9.03 -0.25 2.50
CA ILE A 24 7.72 -0.38 1.82
C ILE A 24 6.89 -1.47 2.50
N GLU A 25 5.66 -1.12 2.87
CA GLU A 25 4.67 -2.02 3.44
C GLU A 25 3.35 -1.95 2.67
N THR A 26 2.66 -3.08 2.56
CA THR A 26 1.33 -3.11 1.93
C THR A 26 0.35 -3.87 2.80
N PHE A 27 -0.69 -3.16 3.21
CA PHE A 27 -1.75 -3.64 4.07
C PHE A 27 -2.96 -4.06 3.26
N TYR A 28 -3.53 -5.21 3.61
CA TYR A 28 -4.72 -5.74 2.97
C TYR A 28 -5.64 -6.38 4.00
N TYR A 29 -6.89 -6.63 3.61
CA TYR A 29 -7.82 -7.35 4.48
C TYR A 29 -7.50 -8.85 4.44
N ALA A 30 -6.95 -9.40 5.52
CA ALA A 30 -6.40 -10.77 5.54
C ALA A 30 -7.39 -11.88 5.17
N SER A 31 -8.67 -11.70 5.50
CA SER A 31 -9.72 -12.69 5.18
C SER A 31 -10.24 -12.61 3.74
N SER A 32 -9.78 -11.63 2.94
CA SER A 32 -10.17 -11.47 1.53
C SER A 32 -9.05 -11.94 0.60
N SER A 33 -9.27 -13.07 -0.07
CA SER A 33 -8.36 -13.59 -1.11
C SER A 33 -8.17 -12.63 -2.28
N LYS A 34 -9.23 -11.89 -2.66
CA LYS A 34 -9.17 -10.85 -3.70
C LYS A 34 -8.29 -9.68 -3.29
N SER A 35 -8.39 -9.23 -2.03
CA SER A 35 -7.55 -8.15 -1.50
C SER A 35 -6.09 -8.57 -1.41
N LYS A 36 -5.82 -9.83 -1.01
CA LYS A 36 -4.47 -10.38 -0.98
C LYS A 36 -3.83 -10.39 -2.36
N ARG A 37 -4.54 -10.91 -3.38
CA ARG A 37 -4.02 -10.96 -4.75
C ARG A 37 -3.76 -9.56 -5.31
N LEU A 38 -4.66 -8.60 -5.04
CA LEU A 38 -4.44 -7.20 -5.43
C LEU A 38 -3.20 -6.62 -4.75
N ALA A 39 -3.02 -6.89 -3.45
CA ALA A 39 -1.86 -6.44 -2.70
C ALA A 39 -0.56 -7.05 -3.23
N GLU A 40 -0.54 -8.34 -3.55
CA GLU A 40 0.61 -9.03 -4.15
C GLU A 40 1.02 -8.38 -5.48
N CYS A 41 0.07 -8.19 -6.40
CA CYS A 41 0.33 -7.57 -7.70
C CYS A 41 0.90 -6.15 -7.53
N ILE A 42 0.25 -5.30 -6.73
CA ILE A 42 0.72 -3.92 -6.58
C ILE A 42 2.08 -3.89 -5.87
N HIS A 43 2.26 -4.68 -4.82
CA HIS A 43 3.51 -4.72 -4.07
C HIS A 43 4.69 -5.18 -4.94
N SER A 44 4.49 -6.16 -5.84
CA SER A 44 5.52 -6.60 -6.76
C SER A 44 5.96 -5.50 -7.74
N GLU A 45 5.01 -4.73 -8.28
CA GLU A 45 5.32 -3.62 -9.19
C GLU A 45 6.09 -2.49 -8.47
N VAL A 46 5.65 -2.17 -7.25
CA VAL A 46 6.25 -1.08 -6.46
C VAL A 46 7.69 -1.41 -6.03
N ILE A 47 7.96 -2.66 -5.66
CA ILE A 47 9.33 -3.11 -5.34
C ILE A 47 10.21 -3.19 -6.59
N GLY A 48 9.64 -3.59 -7.73
CA GLY A 48 10.36 -3.59 -9.01
C GLY A 48 10.80 -2.19 -9.43
N GLY A 49 9.96 -1.18 -9.15
CA GLY A 49 10.25 0.22 -9.50
C GLY A 49 11.17 0.96 -8.51
N THR A 50 11.33 0.50 -7.27
CA THR A 50 12.05 1.26 -6.25
C THR A 50 13.03 0.38 -5.45
N SER A 51 14.26 0.87 -5.22
CA SER A 51 15.29 0.13 -4.46
C SER A 51 15.09 0.19 -2.94
N GLN A 52 13.87 0.38 -2.44
CA GLN A 52 13.58 0.50 -1.01
C GLN A 52 13.44 -0.89 -0.37
N LYS A 53 13.57 -0.97 0.96
CA LYS A 53 13.52 -2.25 1.67
C LYS A 53 12.10 -2.83 1.63
N ASN A 54 11.99 -4.05 1.13
CA ASN A 54 10.74 -4.81 1.14
C ASN A 54 10.45 -5.37 2.55
N ARG A 55 9.26 -5.07 3.10
CA ARG A 55 8.75 -5.69 4.34
C ARG A 55 7.53 -6.58 4.15
N GLY A 56 7.09 -6.73 2.91
CA GLY A 56 6.03 -7.64 2.54
C GLY A 56 4.64 -7.10 2.85
N LEU A 57 3.70 -8.04 2.77
CA LEU A 57 2.29 -7.81 2.97
C LEU A 57 1.92 -7.99 4.45
N LYS A 58 1.07 -7.11 4.95
CA LYS A 58 0.60 -7.14 6.34
C LYS A 58 -0.92 -7.14 6.44
N ASP A 59 -1.42 -7.68 7.53
CA ASP A 59 -2.85 -7.61 7.85
C ASP A 59 -3.22 -6.18 8.26
N GLY A 60 -4.06 -5.56 7.43
CA GLY A 60 -4.61 -4.22 7.61
C GLY A 60 -6.03 -4.21 8.20
N SER A 61 -6.54 -5.34 8.70
CA SER A 61 -7.92 -5.44 9.21
C SER A 61 -8.23 -4.48 10.36
N HIS A 62 -7.21 -3.97 11.04
CA HIS A 62 -7.33 -2.94 12.08
C HIS A 62 -7.54 -1.52 11.51
N LEU A 63 -7.14 -1.28 10.26
CA LEU A 63 -7.24 0.02 9.58
C LEU A 63 -8.69 0.29 9.18
N TRP A 64 -9.20 1.47 9.55
CA TRP A 64 -10.60 1.84 9.31
C TRP A 64 -10.96 1.80 7.82
N VAL A 65 -10.07 2.31 6.96
CA VAL A 65 -10.27 2.36 5.51
C VAL A 65 -10.34 0.98 4.87
N ILE A 66 -9.56 0.02 5.33
CA ILE A 66 -9.60 -1.36 4.83
C ILE A 66 -10.85 -2.07 5.36
N ARG A 67 -11.14 -1.93 6.67
CA ARG A 67 -12.26 -2.61 7.33
C ARG A 67 -13.64 -2.13 6.88
N LYS A 68 -13.80 -0.85 6.57
CA LYS A 68 -15.09 -0.25 6.20
C LYS A 68 -15.35 -0.19 4.70
N THR A 69 -14.41 -0.67 3.87
CA THR A 69 -14.59 -0.73 2.43
C THR A 69 -15.20 -2.09 2.04
N VAL A 70 -16.32 -2.06 1.31
CA VAL A 70 -17.05 -3.27 0.87
C VAL A 70 -16.34 -3.98 -0.28
N MET A 71 -15.63 -3.22 -1.12
CA MET A 71 -14.81 -3.78 -2.19
C MET A 71 -13.41 -4.17 -1.71
N PRO A 72 -12.65 -4.99 -2.47
CA PRO A 72 -11.28 -5.32 -2.08
C PRO A 72 -10.43 -4.05 -1.98
N ALA A 73 -9.80 -3.89 -0.83
CA ALA A 73 -9.06 -2.70 -0.45
C ALA A 73 -7.62 -3.03 -0.05
N VAL A 74 -6.71 -2.18 -0.51
CA VAL A 74 -5.27 -2.26 -0.22
C VAL A 74 -4.79 -0.87 0.15
N LEU A 75 -3.94 -0.80 1.17
CA LEU A 75 -3.25 0.40 1.60
C LEU A 75 -1.75 0.19 1.48
N ILE A 76 -1.07 1.10 0.81
CA ILE A 76 0.38 1.01 0.56
C ILE A 76 1.05 2.16 1.28
N GLU A 77 2.10 1.83 2.02
CA GLU A 77 2.99 2.78 2.67
C GLU A 77 4.33 2.74 1.93
N PHE A 78 4.62 3.81 1.21
CA PHE A 78 5.77 3.90 0.30
C PHE A 78 7.07 4.31 0.99
N GLY A 79 7.01 4.74 2.25
CA GLY A 79 8.16 5.22 2.99
C GLY A 79 7.85 6.41 3.88
N PHE A 80 8.90 6.96 4.49
CA PHE A 80 8.89 8.07 5.42
C PHE A 80 9.10 9.42 4.71
N MET A 81 8.27 10.41 5.06
CA MET A 81 8.37 11.79 4.58
C MET A 81 8.86 12.78 5.65
N ASP A 82 9.04 12.32 6.89
CA ASP A 82 9.34 13.16 8.05
C ASP A 82 10.79 13.65 8.09
N ASP A 83 11.72 12.94 7.45
CA ASP A 83 13.12 13.36 7.37
C ASP A 83 13.58 13.55 5.91
N SER A 84 13.86 14.81 5.57
CA SER A 84 14.44 15.23 4.27
C SER A 84 15.82 14.61 3.97
N GLN A 85 16.49 14.05 4.98
CA GLN A 85 17.76 13.36 4.83
C GLN A 85 17.59 11.89 4.41
N LEU A 86 16.40 11.31 4.53
CA LEU A 86 16.12 9.95 4.07
C LEU A 86 16.08 9.88 2.54
N ARG A 87 16.48 8.73 2.00
CA ARG A 87 16.46 8.51 0.55
C ARG A 87 15.05 8.55 -0.03
N GLU A 88 14.07 8.08 0.74
CA GLU A 88 12.66 7.92 0.33
C GLU A 88 11.98 9.28 0.09
N SER A 89 12.15 10.21 1.04
CA SER A 89 11.60 11.57 0.93
C SER A 89 12.19 12.31 -0.27
N ARG A 90 13.47 12.10 -0.59
CA ARG A 90 14.10 12.63 -1.81
C ARG A 90 13.52 12.01 -3.08
N LEU A 91 13.30 10.70 -3.12
CA LEU A 91 12.67 10.03 -4.28
C LEU A 91 11.25 10.52 -4.52
N MET A 92 10.49 10.82 -3.46
CA MET A 92 9.12 11.31 -3.57
C MET A 92 9.02 12.76 -4.08
N ILE A 93 10.11 13.53 -3.99
CA ILE A 93 10.19 14.93 -4.47
C ILE A 93 10.86 15.00 -5.85
N ASP A 94 11.58 13.95 -6.25
CA ASP A 94 12.30 13.91 -7.53
C ASP A 94 11.31 13.77 -8.71
N GLN A 95 11.15 14.85 -9.46
CA GLN A 95 10.30 14.89 -10.66
C GLN A 95 10.95 14.20 -11.88
N LYS A 96 12.21 13.78 -11.79
CA LYS A 96 12.92 13.08 -12.87
C LYS A 96 12.77 11.56 -12.81
N PHE A 97 12.05 11.06 -11.79
CA PHE A 97 11.64 9.67 -11.70
C PHE A 97 10.45 9.38 -12.61
#